data_AF-A0A7X9U4P7-F1
#
_entry.id   AF-A0A7X9U4P7-F1
#
_cell.length_a   1.000
_cell.length_b   1.000
_cell.length_c   1.000
_cell.angle_alpha   90.00
_cell.angle_beta   90.00
_cell.angle_gamma   90.00
#
_symmetry.space_group_name_H-M   'P 1'
#
loop_
_entity.id
_entity.type
_entity.pdbx_description
1 polymer ?
#
loop_
_entity_poly.entity_id
_entity_poly.type
_entity_poly.pdbx_seq_one_letter_code
_entity_poly.pdbx_strand_id
1 'polypeptide(L)'
;MKNSHYQILKYIYDNDDAGIKEISSIMIRTHNDHRDFYSLAALLDSEYIGFTGPVYFDNNGKLETYKQVRMFQAYSQGDGSQTYDGVTIMGNKDDSYLYIGSKSIEYFNTRNETRKGWYLVAALALVTSIISGVIVSALTNG
;
A
#
# COMPACT_ATOMS: atom_id res chain seq x y z
N MET A 1 12.28 10.54 4.39
CA MET A 1 11.47 9.52 5.12
C MET A 1 11.36 8.30 4.23
N LYS A 2 11.55 7.09 4.78
CA LYS A 2 11.48 5.86 3.98
C LYS A 2 10.00 5.49 3.75
N ASN A 3 9.49 5.70 2.54
CA ASN A 3 8.14 5.27 2.15
C ASN A 3 8.07 3.74 2.09
N SER A 4 7.53 3.12 3.14
CA SER A 4 7.24 1.69 3.18
C SER A 4 6.08 1.36 2.23
N HIS A 5 5.90 0.08 1.87
CA HIS A 5 4.77 -0.38 1.04
C HIS A 5 3.40 0.07 1.56
N TYR A 6 3.26 0.19 2.88
CA TYR A 6 2.10 0.78 3.53
C TYR A 6 1.88 2.25 3.14
N GLN A 7 2.96 3.04 3.04
CA GLN A 7 2.86 4.47 2.69
C GLN A 7 2.47 4.65 1.22
N ILE A 8 2.97 3.81 0.31
CA ILE A 8 2.53 3.80 -1.09
C ILE A 8 1.04 3.43 -1.17
N LEU A 9 0.64 2.38 -0.46
CA LEU A 9 -0.76 1.95 -0.47
C LEU A 9 -1.69 3.01 0.12
N LYS A 10 -1.27 3.63 1.24
CA LYS A 10 -1.99 4.74 1.86
C LYS A 10 -2.04 5.97 0.95
N TYR A 11 -0.98 6.24 0.20
CA TYR A 11 -0.93 7.36 -0.74
C TYR A 11 -1.99 7.21 -1.84
N ILE A 12 -2.07 6.02 -2.45
CA ILE A 12 -3.09 5.71 -3.46
C ILE A 12 -4.49 5.80 -2.83
N TYR A 13 -4.65 5.33 -1.59
CA TYR A 13 -5.93 5.39 -0.88
C TYR A 13 -6.39 6.82 -0.56
N ASP A 14 -5.47 7.69 -0.17
CA ASP A 14 -5.79 9.08 0.21
C ASP A 14 -6.08 9.97 -1.01
N ASN A 15 -5.63 9.58 -2.22
CA ASN A 15 -5.79 10.35 -3.47
C ASN A 15 -6.74 9.69 -4.50
N ASP A 16 -7.45 8.61 -4.12
CA ASP A 16 -8.26 7.72 -4.98
C ASP A 16 -7.47 6.94 -6.05
N ASP A 17 -6.53 7.60 -6.74
CA ASP A 17 -5.57 7.00 -7.66
C ASP A 17 -4.20 7.70 -7.59
N ALA A 18 -3.19 7.10 -8.23
CA ALA A 18 -1.88 7.72 -8.41
C ALA A 18 -1.19 7.21 -9.68
N GLY A 19 -0.53 8.10 -10.41
CA GLY A 19 0.23 7.73 -11.62
C GLY A 19 1.42 6.81 -11.28
N ILE A 20 1.74 5.85 -12.15
CA ILE A 20 2.90 4.97 -11.95
C ILE A 20 4.22 5.75 -11.97
N LYS A 21 4.32 6.83 -12.76
CA LYS A 21 5.50 7.71 -12.77
C LYS A 21 5.63 8.47 -11.46
N GLU A 22 4.50 8.96 -10.95
CA GLU A 22 4.43 9.64 -9.65
C GLU A 22 4.83 8.70 -8.52
N ILE A 23 4.22 7.50 -8.44
CA ILE A 23 4.58 6.47 -7.45
C ILE A 23 6.06 6.11 -7.55
N SER A 24 6.59 5.96 -8.78
CA SER A 24 8.01 5.67 -9.00
C SER A 24 8.94 6.77 -8.47
N SER A 25 8.50 8.03 -8.49
CA SER A 25 9.28 9.19 -8.02
C SER A 25 9.31 9.32 -6.50
N ILE A 26 8.23 8.93 -5.82
CA ILE A 26 8.11 9.00 -4.34
C ILE A 26 8.57 7.70 -3.66
N MET A 27 8.71 6.61 -4.41
CA MET A 27 9.19 5.33 -3.90
C MET A 27 10.69 5.41 -3.60
N ILE A 28 11.12 4.73 -2.54
CA ILE A 28 12.55 4.57 -2.27
C ILE A 28 13.12 3.56 -3.25
N ARG A 29 14.12 3.97 -4.00
CA ARG A 29 14.81 3.12 -4.95
C ARG A 29 16.19 2.77 -4.41
N THR A 30 16.36 1.54 -3.93
CA THR A 30 17.63 1.09 -3.35
C THR A 30 18.55 0.56 -4.44
N HIS A 31 17.98 -0.16 -5.41
CA HIS A 31 18.72 -0.77 -6.51
C HIS A 31 18.73 0.12 -7.76
N ASN A 32 17.81 1.08 -7.84
CA ASN A 32 17.56 1.92 -9.02
C ASN A 32 17.22 1.09 -10.27
N ASP A 33 16.58 -0.07 -10.07
CA ASP A 33 16.17 -0.98 -11.13
C ASP A 33 14.81 -1.65 -10.81
N HIS A 34 14.42 -2.62 -11.65
CA HIS A 34 13.14 -3.33 -11.53
C HIS A 34 12.93 -4.01 -10.18
N ARG A 35 14.00 -4.31 -9.42
CA ARG A 35 13.88 -4.98 -8.11
C ARG A 35 13.18 -4.12 -7.08
N ASP A 36 13.23 -2.80 -7.23
CA ASP A 36 12.52 -1.89 -6.33
C ASP A 36 10.99 -1.95 -6.51
N PHE A 37 10.49 -2.54 -7.61
CA PHE A 37 9.06 -2.61 -7.93
C PHE A 37 8.39 -3.94 -7.53
N TYR A 38 9.13 -4.91 -6.98
CA TYR A 38 8.55 -6.22 -6.60
C TYR A 38 7.38 -6.10 -5.64
N SER A 39 7.45 -5.18 -4.70
CA SER A 39 6.38 -5.02 -3.72
C SER A 39 5.14 -4.35 -4.30
N LEU A 40 5.31 -3.51 -5.33
CA LEU A 40 4.17 -2.98 -6.08
C LEU A 40 3.48 -4.09 -6.88
N ALA A 41 4.27 -4.97 -7.53
CA ALA A 41 3.73 -6.15 -8.21
C ALA A 41 3.04 -7.12 -7.22
N ALA A 42 3.56 -7.29 -6.00
CA ALA A 42 2.91 -8.11 -4.98
C ALA A 42 1.58 -7.52 -4.50
N LEU A 43 1.49 -6.20 -4.35
CA LEU A 43 0.22 -5.51 -4.03
C LEU A 43 -0.81 -5.68 -5.15
N LEU A 44 -0.37 -5.66 -6.41
CA LEU A 44 -1.21 -5.89 -7.58
C LEU A 44 -1.69 -7.35 -7.63
N ASP A 45 -0.79 -8.32 -7.50
CA ASP A 45 -1.10 -9.77 -7.49
C ASP A 45 -2.05 -10.14 -6.33
N SER A 46 -1.86 -9.49 -5.18
CA SER A 46 -2.70 -9.69 -4.01
C SER A 46 -4.02 -8.91 -4.05
N GLU A 47 -4.32 -8.18 -5.13
CA GLU A 47 -5.54 -7.36 -5.34
C GLU A 47 -5.72 -6.22 -4.32
N TYR A 48 -4.62 -5.75 -3.70
CA TYR A 48 -4.64 -4.54 -2.88
C TYR A 48 -4.68 -3.29 -3.75
N ILE A 49 -4.08 -3.34 -4.93
CA ILE A 49 -4.14 -2.28 -5.92
C ILE A 49 -4.58 -2.85 -7.26
N GLY A 50 -5.24 -2.04 -8.07
CA GLY A 50 -5.41 -2.27 -9.49
C GLY A 50 -4.49 -1.38 -10.31
N PHE A 51 -4.35 -1.69 -11.60
CA PHE A 51 -3.52 -0.94 -12.53
C PHE A 51 -4.25 -0.76 -13.86
N THR A 52 -4.28 0.46 -14.39
CA THR A 52 -5.01 0.78 -15.63
C THR A 52 -4.22 0.47 -16.90
N GLY A 53 -2.90 0.29 -16.79
CA GLY A 53 -2.06 -0.14 -17.90
C GLY A 53 -2.06 -1.66 -18.10
N PRO A 54 -1.19 -2.18 -18.97
CA PRO A 54 -1.09 -3.61 -19.23
C PRO A 54 -0.75 -4.42 -17.97
N VAL A 55 -1.48 -5.50 -17.73
CA VAL A 55 -1.18 -6.47 -16.67
C VAL A 55 -0.87 -7.81 -17.33
N TYR A 56 0.29 -8.36 -17.02
CA TYR A 56 0.75 -9.61 -17.61
C TYR A 56 0.47 -10.79 -16.70
N PHE A 57 -0.12 -11.85 -17.26
CA PHE A 57 -0.42 -13.08 -16.56
C PHE A 57 0.33 -14.25 -17.20
N ASP A 58 0.72 -15.22 -16.38
CA ASP A 58 1.29 -16.49 -16.83
C ASP A 58 0.21 -17.44 -17.37
N ASN A 59 0.61 -18.59 -17.88
CA ASN A 59 -0.31 -19.61 -18.41
C ASN A 59 -1.27 -20.20 -17.36
N ASN A 60 -1.03 -19.95 -16.07
CA ASN A 60 -1.87 -20.39 -14.97
C ASN A 60 -2.80 -19.27 -14.46
N GLY A 61 -2.79 -18.10 -15.11
CA GLY A 61 -3.58 -16.93 -14.71
C GLY A 61 -3.02 -16.17 -13.51
N LYS A 62 -1.79 -16.44 -13.08
CA LYS A 62 -1.10 -15.68 -12.02
C LYS A 62 -0.36 -14.49 -12.59
N LEU A 63 -0.13 -13.45 -11.81
CA LEU A 63 0.65 -12.30 -12.27
C LEU A 63 2.06 -12.74 -12.70
N GLU A 64 2.44 -12.43 -13.94
CA GLU A 64 3.80 -12.61 -14.45
C GLU A 64 4.71 -11.52 -13.86
N THR A 65 5.04 -11.69 -12.57
CA THR A 65 5.72 -10.68 -11.74
C THR A 65 6.98 -10.15 -12.40
N TYR A 66 7.78 -11.03 -13.01
CA TYR A 66 9.05 -10.68 -13.66
C TYR A 66 8.87 -9.68 -14.80
N LYS A 67 7.82 -9.86 -15.61
CA LYS A 67 7.49 -8.95 -16.70
C LYS A 67 6.82 -7.67 -16.19
N GLN A 68 5.97 -7.80 -15.18
CA GLN A 68 5.28 -6.67 -14.57
C GLN A 68 6.26 -5.65 -13.95
N VAL A 69 7.24 -6.09 -13.17
CA VAL A 69 8.22 -5.18 -12.53
C VAL A 69 9.11 -4.45 -13.54
N ARG A 70 9.43 -5.08 -14.67
CA ARG A 70 10.17 -4.45 -15.77
C ARG A 70 9.35 -3.39 -16.47
N MET A 71 8.06 -3.64 -16.63
CA MET A 71 7.16 -2.65 -17.21
C MET A 71 7.06 -1.43 -16.29
N PHE A 72 6.90 -1.62 -14.96
CA PHE A 72 6.94 -0.51 -14.01
C PHE A 72 8.28 0.24 -14.03
N GLN A 73 9.39 -0.49 -14.16
CA GLN A 73 10.69 0.11 -14.38
C GLN A 73 10.72 0.95 -15.67
N ALA A 74 10.19 0.46 -16.78
CA ALA A 74 10.13 1.21 -18.04
C ALA A 74 9.28 2.49 -17.88
N TYR A 75 8.15 2.42 -17.17
CA TYR A 75 7.35 3.60 -16.83
C TYR A 75 8.15 4.64 -16.02
N SER A 76 8.99 4.18 -15.09
CA SER A 76 9.80 5.08 -14.27
C SER A 76 10.90 5.84 -15.04
N GLN A 77 11.19 5.47 -16.29
CA GLN A 77 12.25 6.09 -17.09
C GLN A 77 11.83 7.42 -17.75
N GLY A 78 10.53 7.68 -17.88
CA GLY A 78 10.00 8.96 -18.36
C GLY A 78 8.93 8.83 -19.43
N ASP A 79 8.74 9.89 -20.21
CA ASP A 79 7.73 9.99 -21.26
C ASP A 79 8.21 9.38 -22.59
N GLY A 80 7.26 9.08 -23.48
CA GLY A 80 7.54 8.52 -24.80
C GLY A 80 7.83 7.02 -24.77
N SER A 81 8.43 6.51 -25.86
CA SER A 81 8.74 5.09 -25.97
C SER A 81 9.91 4.74 -25.04
N GLN A 82 9.63 3.95 -24.00
CA GLN A 82 10.63 3.48 -23.04
C GLN A 82 10.80 1.98 -23.18
N THR A 83 12.05 1.51 -23.13
CA THR A 83 12.38 0.10 -23.20
C THR A 83 13.30 -0.27 -22.03
N TYR A 84 12.87 -1.27 -21.27
CA TYR A 84 13.68 -1.84 -20.20
C TYR A 84 13.70 -3.37 -20.31
N ASP A 85 14.90 -3.92 -20.51
CA ASP A 85 15.15 -5.36 -20.56
C ASP A 85 14.15 -6.14 -21.46
N GLY A 86 13.97 -5.63 -22.68
CA GLY A 86 13.07 -6.22 -23.69
C GLY A 86 11.59 -5.87 -23.53
N VAL A 87 11.18 -5.21 -22.44
CA VAL A 87 9.82 -4.70 -22.26
C VAL A 87 9.75 -3.27 -22.78
N THR A 88 8.93 -3.06 -23.81
CA THR A 88 8.69 -1.72 -24.37
C THR A 88 7.30 -1.25 -23.98
N ILE A 89 7.24 -0.02 -23.46
CA ILE A 89 5.99 0.70 -23.26
C ILE A 89 5.94 1.89 -24.21
N MET A 90 4.75 2.21 -24.69
CA MET A 90 4.47 3.55 -25.22
C MET A 90 4.01 4.39 -24.04
N GLY A 91 4.93 5.17 -23.47
CA GLY A 91 4.57 6.21 -22.52
C GLY A 91 3.69 7.22 -23.23
N ASN A 92 2.37 7.08 -23.07
CA ASN A 92 1.43 8.11 -23.49
C ASN A 92 1.65 9.39 -22.68
N LYS A 93 1.11 10.49 -23.21
CA LYS A 93 1.08 11.78 -22.51
C LYS A 93 0.28 11.67 -21.20
N ASP A 94 -0.73 10.80 -21.19
CA ASP A 94 -1.47 10.42 -20.00
C ASP A 94 -0.80 9.20 -19.34
N ASP A 95 -0.50 9.32 -18.04
CA ASP A 95 0.16 8.26 -17.27
C ASP A 95 -0.76 7.03 -17.11
N SER A 96 -0.18 5.88 -16.77
CA SER A 96 -0.98 4.75 -16.25
C SER A 96 -1.15 4.90 -14.76
N TYR A 97 -2.32 4.56 -14.25
CA TYR A 97 -2.69 4.83 -12.86
C TYR A 97 -2.81 3.55 -12.05
N LEU A 98 -2.44 3.65 -10.78
CA LEU A 98 -2.69 2.65 -9.76
C LEU A 98 -3.89 3.13 -8.94
N TYR A 99 -4.83 2.24 -8.66
CA TYR A 99 -6.03 2.54 -7.89
C TYR A 99 -6.24 1.51 -6.80
N ILE A 100 -7.10 1.81 -5.83
CA ILE A 100 -7.39 0.90 -4.71
C ILE A 100 -8.18 -0.32 -5.16
N GLY A 101 -7.65 -1.51 -4.86
CA GLY A 101 -8.34 -2.78 -5.02
C GLY A 101 -9.26 -3.10 -3.84
N SER A 102 -10.15 -4.08 -4.01
CA SER A 102 -11.17 -4.47 -3.02
C SER A 102 -10.59 -4.85 -1.66
N LYS A 103 -9.48 -5.59 -1.63
CA LYS A 103 -8.81 -6.00 -0.37
C LYS A 103 -8.22 -4.84 0.42
N SER A 104 -7.83 -3.76 -0.25
CA SER A 104 -7.35 -2.57 0.45
C SER A 104 -8.46 -1.85 1.20
N ILE A 105 -9.66 -1.81 0.63
CA ILE A 105 -10.84 -1.25 1.31
C ILE A 105 -11.11 -2.03 2.61
N GLU A 106 -11.10 -3.37 2.53
CA GLU A 106 -11.27 -4.23 3.70
C GLU A 106 -10.14 -4.02 4.72
N TYR A 107 -8.89 -3.95 4.28
CA TYR A 107 -7.73 -3.73 5.12
C TYR A 107 -7.82 -2.42 5.90
N PHE A 108 -8.12 -1.30 5.23
CA PHE A 108 -8.20 0.01 5.88
C PHE A 108 -9.43 0.12 6.80
N ASN A 109 -10.57 -0.46 6.42
CA ASN A 109 -11.75 -0.54 7.26
C ASN A 109 -11.50 -1.34 8.54
N THR A 110 -11.00 -2.56 8.41
CA THR A 110 -10.67 -3.45 9.56
C THR A 110 -9.67 -2.80 10.50
N ARG A 111 -8.65 -2.13 9.95
CA ARG A 111 -7.63 -1.44 10.74
C ARG A 111 -8.23 -0.23 11.49
N ASN A 112 -9.15 0.50 10.88
CA ASN A 112 -9.83 1.62 11.53
C ASN A 112 -10.73 1.16 12.67
N GLU A 113 -11.52 0.11 12.44
CA GLU A 113 -12.38 -0.51 13.46
C GLU A 113 -11.57 -1.08 14.62
N THR A 114 -10.48 -1.80 14.33
CA THR A 114 -9.57 -2.33 15.35
C THR A 114 -9.03 -1.20 16.23
N ARG A 115 -8.57 -0.08 15.66
CA ARG A 115 -8.10 1.07 16.45
C ARG A 115 -9.18 1.63 17.36
N LYS A 116 -10.42 1.75 16.89
CA LYS A 116 -11.56 2.16 17.74
C LYS A 116 -11.78 1.18 18.90
N GLY A 117 -11.69 -0.12 18.64
CA GLY A 117 -11.77 -1.15 19.68
C GLY A 117 -10.69 -1.02 20.74
N TRP A 118 -9.44 -0.79 20.33
CA TRP A 118 -8.32 -0.55 21.26
C TRP A 118 -8.53 0.69 22.13
N TYR A 119 -9.04 1.78 21.57
CA TYR A 119 -9.36 2.98 22.35
C TYR A 119 -10.49 2.74 23.35
N LEU A 120 -11.53 1.99 22.97
CA LEU A 120 -12.61 1.62 23.87
C LEU A 120 -12.11 0.76 25.04
N VAL A 121 -11.27 -0.25 24.76
CA VAL A 121 -10.64 -1.09 25.78
C VAL A 121 -9.78 -0.25 26.72
N ALA A 122 -8.97 0.67 26.18
CA ALA A 122 -8.15 1.56 26.99
C ALA A 122 -9.00 2.46 27.91
N ALA A 123 -10.12 2.99 27.41
CA ALA A 123 -11.04 3.81 28.21
C ALA A 123 -11.70 3.00 29.34
N LEU A 124 -12.17 1.78 29.04
CA LEU A 124 -12.75 0.89 30.06
C LEU A 124 -11.72 0.46 31.10
N ALA A 125 -10.49 0.15 30.67
CA ALA A 125 -9.39 -0.18 31.58
C ALA A 125 -9.03 1.00 32.49
N LEU A 126 -9.02 2.23 31.97
CA LEU A 126 -8.83 3.44 32.76
C LEU A 126 -9.91 3.58 33.84
N VAL A 127 -11.19 3.50 33.46
CA VAL A 127 -12.32 3.60 34.41
C VAL A 127 -12.24 2.52 35.49
N THR A 128 -11.96 1.28 35.09
CA THR A 128 -11.84 0.14 36.02
C THR A 128 -10.68 0.32 37.00
N SER A 129 -9.55 0.87 36.53
CA SER A 129 -8.38 1.14 37.38
C SER A 129 -8.68 2.24 38.42
N ILE A 130 -9.42 3.28 38.03
CA ILE A 130 -9.84 4.36 38.95
C ILE A 130 -10.77 3.80 40.03
N ILE A 131 -11.80 3.04 39.64
CA ILE A 131 -12.76 2.44 40.59
C ILE A 131 -12.04 1.51 41.57
N SER A 132 -11.17 0.64 41.05
CA SER A 132 -10.36 -0.26 41.88
C SER A 132 -9.48 0.50 42.87
N GLY A 133 -8.82 1.57 42.42
CA GLY A 133 -7.99 2.42 43.28
C GLY A 133 -8.78 3.11 44.39
N VAL A 134 -9.97 3.64 44.07
CA VAL A 134 -10.86 4.27 45.07
C VAL A 134 -11.35 3.26 46.10
N ILE A 135 -11.78 2.07 45.67
CA ILE A 135 -12.26 1.02 46.58
C ILE A 135 -11.14 0.55 47.52
N VAL A 136 -9.95 0.27 46.97
CA VAL A 136 -8.80 -0.15 47.79
C VAL A 136 -8.41 0.94 48.77
N SER A 137 -8.37 2.21 48.34
CA SER A 137 -8.09 3.32 49.25
C SER A 137 -9.13 3.47 50.36
N ALA A 138 -10.41 3.25 50.06
CA ALA A 138 -11.48 3.31 51.05
C ALA A 138 -11.39 2.17 52.08
N LEU A 139 -11.04 0.95 51.63
CA LEU A 139 -10.86 -0.22 52.50
C LEU A 139 -9.59 -0.14 53.37
N THR A 140 -8.56 0.57 52.91
CA THR A 140 -7.27 0.67 53.64
C THR A 140 -7.26 1.81 54.66
N ASN A 141 -8.06 2.86 54.43
CA ASN A 141 -8.15 4.04 55.31
C ASN A 141 -9.35 3.98 56.28
N GLY A 142 -10.10 2.87 56.30
CA GLY A 142 -11.26 2.64 57.17
C GLY A 142 -10.94 1.74 58.36
#